data_AF-A0A350LUL7-F1
#
_entry.id   AF-A0A350LUL7-F1
#
_cell.length_a   1.000
_cell.length_b   1.000
_cell.length_c   1.000
_cell.angle_alpha   90.00
_cell.angle_beta   90.00
_cell.angle_gamma   90.00
#
_symmetry.space_group_name_H-M   'P 1'
#
loop_
_entity.id
_entity.type
_entity.pdbx_description
1 polymer ?
#
loop_
_entity_poly.entity_id
_entity_poly.type
_entity_poly.pdbx_seq_one_letter_code
_entity_poly.pdbx_strand_id
1 'polypeptide(L)'
;MFGSGNALLVARRAGPAAPRGSLFAGRGAGALIGGRPGHDLLDRSATSGPDAPMRARLRDLIARAEAGPAGYDALQGGAHRPPPRRPTRMRLREIFDWIDATPEQHHAIGRYQIIPATLRRMVARAGLDPGTRFDPAVQDRLADLLLADAGLDAVRRGEITLDTFLLNLAKVWAGLPTPSGRSYYHGVAGNRAVLSYDSYTNAVDEILGG
;
A
#
# COMPACT_ATOMS: atom_id res chain seq x y z
N MET A 1 -37.40 -51.12 -24.55
CA MET A 1 -35.97 -51.42 -24.31
C MET A 1 -35.19 -50.15 -24.56
N PHE A 2 -34.54 -49.63 -23.50
CA PHE A 2 -33.51 -48.56 -23.44
C PHE A 2 -33.90 -47.17 -24.00
N GLY A 3 -33.73 -46.04 -23.34
CA GLY A 3 -32.96 -45.72 -22.13
C GLY A 3 -32.16 -44.43 -22.38
N SER A 4 -32.47 -43.39 -21.61
CA SER A 4 -31.58 -42.31 -21.14
C SER A 4 -30.86 -41.38 -22.13
N GLY A 5 -31.03 -40.08 -21.94
CA GLY A 5 -30.20 -39.05 -22.58
C GLY A 5 -30.57 -37.62 -22.20
N ASN A 6 -30.47 -37.29 -20.91
CA ASN A 6 -30.65 -35.93 -20.39
C ASN A 6 -29.42 -35.09 -20.78
N ALA A 7 -29.57 -34.06 -21.61
CA ALA A 7 -28.51 -33.09 -21.91
C ALA A 7 -28.98 -31.68 -21.52
N LEU A 8 -28.67 -31.32 -20.27
CA LEU A 8 -28.78 -29.97 -19.74
C LEU A 8 -27.86 -29.04 -20.54
N LEU A 9 -28.43 -28.08 -21.25
CA LEU A 9 -27.70 -26.92 -21.78
C LEU A 9 -27.21 -26.08 -20.61
N VAL A 10 -25.95 -26.28 -20.21
CA VAL A 10 -25.25 -25.40 -19.28
C VAL A 10 -24.97 -24.08 -19.99
N ALA A 11 -25.80 -23.09 -19.70
CA ALA A 11 -25.55 -21.70 -20.06
C ALA A 11 -24.21 -21.24 -19.45
N ARG A 12 -23.34 -20.71 -20.33
CA ARG A 12 -22.08 -20.04 -19.97
C ARG A 12 -22.38 -18.93 -18.95
N ARG A 13 -21.92 -19.10 -17.70
CA ARG A 13 -21.79 -17.99 -16.76
C ARG A 13 -20.41 -17.36 -16.93
N ALA A 14 -20.39 -16.20 -17.57
CA ALA A 14 -19.27 -15.26 -17.46
C ALA A 14 -19.11 -14.88 -15.98
N GLY A 15 -17.93 -15.14 -15.40
CA GLY A 15 -17.59 -14.66 -14.06
C GLY A 15 -17.45 -13.14 -14.05
N PRO A 16 -17.81 -12.45 -12.96
CA PRO A 16 -17.66 -11.01 -12.87
C PRO A 16 -16.18 -10.62 -12.86
N ALA A 17 -15.83 -9.71 -13.76
CA ALA A 17 -14.52 -9.07 -13.81
C ALA A 17 -14.25 -8.29 -12.51
N ALA A 18 -13.04 -8.47 -11.95
CA ALA A 18 -12.57 -7.71 -10.80
C ALA A 18 -12.54 -6.20 -11.12
N PRO A 19 -12.96 -5.32 -10.18
CA PRO A 19 -12.88 -3.89 -10.39
C PRO A 19 -11.42 -3.44 -10.44
N ARG A 20 -11.10 -2.77 -11.55
CA ARG A 20 -9.81 -2.15 -11.87
C ARG A 20 -9.75 -0.75 -11.26
N GLY A 21 -8.55 -0.36 -10.83
CA GLY A 21 -8.12 1.04 -10.89
C GLY A 21 -8.44 1.91 -9.68
N SER A 22 -7.44 2.07 -8.80
CA SER A 22 -7.32 3.28 -7.98
C SER A 22 -7.21 4.49 -8.91
N LEU A 23 -8.25 5.32 -8.90
CA LEU A 23 -8.37 6.55 -9.69
C LEU A 23 -7.62 7.68 -8.99
N PHE A 24 -6.36 7.86 -9.34
CA PHE A 24 -5.67 9.15 -9.21
C PHE A 24 -5.00 9.45 -10.56
N ALA A 25 -5.81 9.92 -11.50
CA ALA A 25 -5.36 10.48 -12.76
C ALA A 25 -5.52 12.00 -12.68
N GLY A 26 -4.41 12.73 -12.84
CA GLY A 26 -4.44 14.13 -13.25
C GLY A 26 -3.67 15.10 -12.36
N ARG A 27 -2.38 15.31 -12.66
CA ARG A 27 -1.90 16.53 -13.34
C ARG A 27 -0.39 16.43 -13.52
N GLY A 28 0.08 16.62 -14.75
CA GLY A 28 1.50 16.78 -15.07
C GLY A 28 1.83 18.23 -15.41
N ALA A 29 3.09 18.61 -15.23
CA ALA A 29 3.82 19.49 -16.15
C ALA A 29 5.34 19.43 -15.85
N GLY A 30 6.07 19.03 -16.90
CA GLY A 30 7.46 19.33 -17.28
C GLY A 30 8.52 19.77 -16.27
N ALA A 31 9.63 19.03 -16.26
CA ALA A 31 10.97 19.61 -16.40
C ALA A 31 11.96 18.54 -16.88
N LEU A 32 12.56 18.79 -18.05
CA LEU A 32 13.71 18.07 -18.59
C LEU A 32 14.98 18.68 -18.01
N ILE A 33 15.76 17.95 -17.21
CA ILE A 33 17.21 18.17 -17.08
C ILE A 33 17.88 16.82 -16.83
N GLY A 34 18.80 16.45 -17.73
CA GLY A 34 19.69 15.31 -17.58
C GLY A 34 20.87 15.64 -16.65
N GLY A 35 21.30 14.63 -15.90
CA GLY A 35 22.52 14.67 -15.09
C GLY A 35 22.41 13.68 -13.94
N ARG A 36 23.18 12.58 -13.99
CA ARG A 36 23.37 11.69 -12.83
C ARG A 36 24.27 12.40 -11.82
N PRO A 37 23.91 12.37 -10.52
CA PRO A 37 24.91 11.99 -9.53
C PRO A 37 24.38 11.06 -8.42
N GLY A 38 25.30 10.40 -7.73
CA GLY A 38 25.05 9.38 -6.70
C GLY A 38 24.06 9.80 -5.60
N HIS A 39 23.13 8.90 -5.31
CA HIS A 39 21.96 9.10 -4.44
C HIS A 39 22.23 8.95 -2.93
N ASP A 40 23.48 9.10 -2.47
CA ASP A 40 23.82 8.73 -1.09
C ASP A 40 23.80 9.90 -0.08
N LEU A 41 23.73 11.16 -0.55
CA LEU A 41 23.85 12.35 0.31
C LEU A 41 22.56 13.14 0.51
N LEU A 42 21.53 12.92 -0.32
CA LEU A 42 20.20 13.53 -0.16
C LEU A 42 19.25 12.65 0.69
N ASP A 43 19.64 11.40 0.99
CA ASP A 43 18.80 10.35 1.60
C ASP A 43 18.78 10.40 3.15
N ARG A 44 19.79 11.00 3.78
CA ARG A 44 19.84 11.15 5.26
C ARG A 44 18.97 12.29 5.80
N SER A 45 18.60 13.25 4.96
CA SER A 45 17.80 14.41 5.39
C SER A 45 16.32 14.07 5.60
N ALA A 46 15.80 13.07 4.87
CA ALA A 46 14.40 12.64 5.00
C ALA A 46 14.15 11.81 6.27
N THR A 47 15.19 11.13 6.78
CA THR A 47 15.12 10.26 7.96
C THR A 47 15.49 10.95 9.27
N SER A 48 16.03 12.16 9.25
CA SER A 48 16.50 12.91 10.43
C SER A 48 15.96 14.34 10.55
N GLY A 49 14.93 14.68 9.77
CA GLY A 49 14.24 15.97 9.91
C GLY A 49 13.42 16.08 11.21
N PRO A 50 12.99 17.29 11.60
CA PRO A 50 12.17 17.50 12.80
C PRO A 50 10.87 16.68 12.81
N ASP A 51 10.38 16.28 11.62
CA ASP A 51 9.17 15.48 11.46
C ASP A 51 9.41 13.96 11.51
N ALA A 52 10.66 13.50 11.63
CA ALA A 52 10.99 12.08 11.64
C ALA A 52 10.27 11.28 12.74
N PRO A 53 10.13 11.80 13.99
CA PRO A 53 9.35 11.14 15.04
C PRO A 53 7.86 11.02 14.67
N MET A 54 7.27 12.07 14.11
CA MET A 54 5.88 12.08 13.67
C MET A 54 5.65 11.01 12.59
N ARG A 55 6.53 10.94 11.57
CA ARG A 55 6.38 9.98 10.46
C ARG A 55 6.52 8.56 10.95
N ALA A 56 7.45 8.31 11.87
CA ALA A 56 7.57 7.02 12.53
C ALA A 56 6.27 6.62 13.27
N ARG A 57 5.64 7.53 14.04
CA ARG A 57 4.38 7.24 14.74
C ARG A 57 3.22 6.94 13.78
N LEU A 58 3.10 7.66 12.66
CA LEU A 58 2.09 7.34 11.63
C LEU A 58 2.35 5.97 10.99
N ARG A 59 3.62 5.67 10.66
CA ARG A 59 4.01 4.37 10.12
C ARG A 59 3.69 3.24 11.10
N ASP A 60 3.89 3.45 12.40
CA ASP A 60 3.55 2.50 13.44
C ASP A 60 2.03 2.28 13.54
N LEU A 61 1.23 3.34 13.44
CA LEU A 61 -0.23 3.26 13.39
C LEU A 61 -0.72 2.44 12.20
N ILE A 62 -0.19 2.70 11.01
CA ILE A 62 -0.51 1.96 9.78
C ILE A 62 -0.09 0.49 9.94
N ALA A 63 1.11 0.22 10.45
CA ALA A 63 1.60 -1.14 10.63
C ALA A 63 0.73 -1.97 11.58
N ARG A 64 0.18 -1.36 12.64
CA ARG A 64 -0.79 -2.01 13.55
C ARG A 64 -2.08 -2.42 12.83
N ALA A 65 -2.51 -1.64 11.84
CA ALA A 65 -3.70 -1.95 11.06
C ALA A 65 -3.45 -2.99 9.96
N GLU A 66 -2.22 -3.10 9.45
CA GLU A 66 -1.94 -3.85 8.20
C GLU A 66 -1.14 -5.15 8.38
N ALA A 67 -0.08 -5.16 9.18
CA ALA A 67 0.95 -6.21 9.09
C ALA A 67 0.99 -7.19 10.27
N GLY A 68 0.25 -6.91 11.36
CA GLY A 68 0.26 -7.74 12.57
C GLY A 68 1.70 -8.04 13.07
N PRO A 69 1.99 -9.26 13.58
CA PRO A 69 3.30 -9.58 14.16
C PRO A 69 4.42 -9.77 13.11
N ALA A 70 4.08 -9.95 11.83
CA ALA A 70 5.07 -10.23 10.78
C ALA A 70 5.83 -8.97 10.31
N GLY A 71 5.28 -7.77 10.57
CA GLY A 71 5.95 -6.50 10.32
C GLY A 71 6.48 -6.37 8.88
N TYR A 72 7.77 -6.04 8.74
CA TYR A 72 8.43 -5.86 7.44
C TYR A 72 8.47 -7.10 6.55
N ASP A 73 8.27 -8.29 7.12
CA ASP A 73 8.21 -9.55 6.38
C ASP A 73 6.77 -10.04 6.16
N ALA A 74 5.75 -9.20 6.44
CA ALA A 74 4.35 -9.57 6.27
C ALA A 74 4.01 -9.88 4.80
N LEU A 75 3.21 -10.92 4.62
CA LEU A 75 2.64 -11.33 3.34
C LEU A 75 1.13 -11.41 3.51
N GLN A 76 0.39 -11.02 2.49
CA GLN A 76 -1.06 -11.13 2.52
C GLN A 76 -1.48 -12.60 2.70
N GLY A 77 -2.41 -12.86 3.62
CA GLY A 77 -2.82 -14.23 3.98
C GLY A 77 -3.44 -15.03 2.82
N GLY A 78 -3.92 -14.35 1.76
CA GLY A 78 -4.42 -14.95 0.53
C GLY A 78 -3.35 -15.30 -0.52
N ALA A 79 -2.06 -15.13 -0.22
CA ALA A 79 -0.98 -15.49 -1.14
C ALA A 79 -0.70 -17.01 -1.08
N HIS A 80 -1.33 -17.77 -1.97
CA HIS A 80 -1.17 -19.24 -2.01
C HIS A 80 0.22 -19.70 -2.47
N ARG A 81 0.91 -18.90 -3.30
CA ARG A 81 2.30 -19.14 -3.71
C ARG A 81 3.20 -18.10 -3.05
N PRO A 82 3.88 -18.43 -1.94
CA PRO A 82 4.73 -17.48 -1.25
C PRO A 82 5.97 -17.14 -2.09
N PRO A 83 6.60 -15.98 -1.84
CA PRO A 83 7.87 -15.64 -2.46
C PRO A 83 8.99 -16.59 -2.02
N PRO A 84 10.09 -16.69 -2.79
CA PRO A 84 11.19 -17.59 -2.51
C PRO A 84 11.97 -17.24 -1.23
N ARG A 85 11.85 -16.00 -0.74
CA ARG A 85 12.49 -15.52 0.48
C ARG A 85 11.56 -14.55 1.20
N ARG A 86 11.90 -14.23 2.44
CA ARG A 86 11.22 -13.17 3.19
C ARG A 86 11.35 -11.81 2.48
N PRO A 87 10.34 -10.93 2.53
CA PRO A 87 10.37 -9.62 1.86
C PRO A 87 11.66 -8.82 2.09
N THR A 88 12.14 -8.71 3.34
CA THR A 88 13.37 -7.95 3.68
C THR A 88 14.68 -8.56 3.14
N ARG A 89 14.60 -9.77 2.60
CA ARG A 89 15.72 -10.50 1.98
C ARG A 89 15.66 -10.49 0.46
N MET A 90 14.60 -9.96 -0.13
CA MET A 90 14.42 -9.88 -1.57
C MET A 90 14.90 -8.52 -2.11
N ARG A 91 15.31 -8.51 -3.38
CA ARG A 91 15.46 -7.30 -4.18
C ARG A 91 14.13 -6.95 -4.84
N LEU A 92 13.94 -5.69 -5.19
CA LEU A 92 12.72 -5.21 -5.87
C LEU A 92 12.42 -6.03 -7.14
N ARG A 93 13.44 -6.35 -7.93
CA ARG A 93 13.30 -7.25 -9.10
C ARG A 93 12.75 -8.62 -8.72
N GLU A 94 13.24 -9.24 -7.65
CA GLU A 94 12.80 -10.57 -7.22
C GLU A 94 11.34 -10.54 -6.75
N ILE A 95 10.89 -9.41 -6.20
CA ILE A 95 9.48 -9.19 -5.84
C ILE A 95 8.62 -9.06 -7.09
N PHE A 96 9.06 -8.29 -8.09
CA PHE A 96 8.34 -8.16 -9.35
C PHE A 96 8.29 -9.48 -10.13
N ASP A 97 9.40 -10.22 -10.18
CA ASP A 97 9.46 -11.55 -10.79
C ASP A 97 8.50 -12.53 -10.10
N TRP A 98 8.43 -12.49 -8.76
CA TRP A 98 7.46 -13.29 -8.01
C TRP A 98 6.01 -12.92 -8.35
N ILE A 99 5.70 -11.62 -8.41
CA ILE A 99 4.37 -11.12 -8.79
C ILE A 99 3.97 -11.64 -10.17
N ASP A 100 4.86 -11.51 -11.15
CA ASP A 100 4.59 -11.87 -12.54
C ASP A 100 4.52 -13.39 -12.75
N ALA A 101 5.33 -14.17 -12.00
CA ALA A 101 5.29 -15.63 -12.02
C ALA A 101 4.06 -16.23 -11.31
N THR A 102 3.36 -15.44 -10.49
CA THR A 102 2.22 -15.90 -9.71
C THR A 102 0.95 -15.08 -9.99
N PRO A 103 0.41 -15.09 -11.23
CA PRO A 103 -0.81 -14.36 -11.52
C PRO A 103 -2.01 -14.89 -10.71
N GLU A 104 -3.06 -14.08 -10.58
CA GLU A 104 -4.34 -14.45 -9.95
C GLU A 104 -4.30 -14.69 -8.42
N GLN A 105 -3.28 -14.17 -7.72
CA GLN A 105 -3.27 -14.13 -6.26
C GLN A 105 -3.09 -12.70 -5.73
N HIS A 106 -3.24 -12.52 -4.42
CA HIS A 106 -2.94 -11.26 -3.76
C HIS A 106 -1.45 -11.16 -3.43
N HIS A 107 -0.85 -10.00 -3.75
CA HIS A 107 0.58 -9.74 -3.51
C HIS A 107 0.83 -8.49 -2.68
N ALA A 108 -0.10 -8.14 -1.78
CA ALA A 108 0.22 -7.15 -0.76
C ALA A 108 1.39 -7.66 0.10
N ILE A 109 2.41 -6.82 0.24
CA ILE A 109 3.72 -7.22 0.78
C ILE A 109 4.26 -6.17 1.75
N GLY A 110 4.97 -6.66 2.78
CA GLY A 110 5.70 -5.86 3.74
C GLY A 110 4.82 -5.24 4.82
N ARG A 111 5.46 -4.40 5.64
CA ARG A 111 4.88 -3.75 6.83
C ARG A 111 3.65 -2.90 6.53
N TYR A 112 3.55 -2.42 5.30
CA TYR A 112 2.51 -1.50 4.84
C TYR A 112 1.58 -2.13 3.81
N GLN A 113 1.62 -3.46 3.64
CA GLN A 113 0.75 -4.24 2.73
C GLN A 113 0.61 -3.61 1.33
N ILE A 114 1.73 -3.17 0.74
CA ILE A 114 1.71 -2.41 -0.51
C ILE A 114 1.34 -3.33 -1.68
N ILE A 115 0.29 -2.99 -2.43
CA ILE A 115 -0.15 -3.76 -3.61
C ILE A 115 0.76 -3.53 -4.83
N PRO A 116 0.86 -4.49 -5.78
CA PRO A 116 1.81 -4.42 -6.91
C PRO A 116 1.79 -3.13 -7.74
N ALA A 117 0.59 -2.63 -8.09
CA ALA A 117 0.46 -1.42 -8.89
C ALA A 117 1.01 -0.19 -8.15
N THR A 118 0.79 -0.13 -6.84
CA THR A 118 1.33 0.93 -5.99
C THR A 118 2.82 0.76 -5.77
N LEU A 119 3.31 -0.45 -5.55
CA LEU A 119 4.74 -0.73 -5.40
C LEU A 119 5.52 -0.27 -6.64
N ARG A 120 5.07 -0.63 -7.85
CA ARG A 120 5.71 -0.19 -9.11
C ARG A 120 5.76 1.33 -9.23
N ARG A 121 4.64 2.02 -8.93
CA ARG A 121 4.56 3.49 -8.98
C ARG A 121 5.51 4.14 -7.98
N MET A 122 5.53 3.66 -6.75
CA MET A 122 6.34 4.23 -5.67
C MET A 122 7.85 3.98 -5.90
N VAL A 123 8.22 2.79 -6.36
CA VAL A 123 9.61 2.46 -6.75
C VAL A 123 10.10 3.37 -7.87
N ALA A 124 9.28 3.58 -8.91
CA ALA A 124 9.61 4.48 -10.02
C ALA A 124 9.76 5.94 -9.55
N ARG A 125 8.81 6.44 -8.75
CA ARG A 125 8.86 7.80 -8.20
C ARG A 125 10.04 8.02 -7.26
N ALA A 126 10.42 6.99 -6.49
CA ALA A 126 11.57 7.03 -5.61
C ALA A 126 12.92 6.91 -6.36
N GLY A 127 12.91 6.57 -7.66
CA GLY A 127 14.12 6.34 -8.44
C GLY A 127 14.94 5.13 -7.97
N LEU A 128 14.29 4.14 -7.36
CA LEU A 128 14.98 2.97 -6.82
C LEU A 128 15.37 1.99 -7.93
N ASP A 129 16.62 1.56 -7.91
CA ASP A 129 17.12 0.52 -8.83
C ASP A 129 16.42 -0.82 -8.57
N PRO A 130 16.07 -1.63 -9.60
CA PRO A 130 15.48 -2.96 -9.39
C PRO A 130 16.34 -3.92 -8.56
N GLY A 131 17.66 -3.70 -8.52
CA GLY A 131 18.59 -4.39 -7.64
C GLY A 131 18.54 -3.94 -6.19
N THR A 132 17.86 -2.84 -5.85
CA THR A 132 17.69 -2.37 -4.47
C THR A 132 17.01 -3.43 -3.62
N ARG A 133 17.49 -3.60 -2.39
CA ARG A 133 16.95 -4.56 -1.45
C ARG A 133 15.70 -3.99 -0.79
N PHE A 134 14.63 -4.78 -0.64
CA PHE A 134 13.36 -4.35 -0.05
C PHE A 134 13.39 -4.40 1.48
N ASP A 135 14.43 -3.79 2.05
CA ASP A 135 14.68 -3.74 3.48
C ASP A 135 13.73 -2.76 4.21
N PRO A 136 13.77 -2.70 5.55
CA PRO A 136 12.89 -1.81 6.31
C PRO A 136 12.99 -0.33 5.90
N ALA A 137 14.18 0.18 5.57
CA ALA A 137 14.36 1.58 5.20
C ALA A 137 13.69 1.89 3.85
N VAL A 138 13.80 0.98 2.89
CA VAL A 138 13.09 1.09 1.62
C VAL A 138 11.58 1.04 1.83
N GLN A 139 11.08 0.12 2.65
CA GLN A 139 9.65 0.05 2.96
C GLN A 139 9.13 1.34 3.61
N ASP A 140 9.85 1.88 4.59
CA ASP A 140 9.52 3.15 5.25
C ASP A 140 9.51 4.31 4.26
N ARG A 141 10.51 4.39 3.38
CA ARG A 141 10.60 5.43 2.34
C ARG A 141 9.42 5.37 1.36
N LEU A 142 8.99 4.17 0.96
CA LEU A 142 7.82 4.02 0.10
C LEU A 142 6.52 4.39 0.85
N ALA A 143 6.42 4.08 2.15
CA ALA A 143 5.29 4.50 2.98
C ALA A 143 5.24 6.02 3.16
N ASP A 144 6.39 6.68 3.31
CA ASP A 144 6.46 8.14 3.41
C ASP A 144 6.00 8.84 2.12
N LEU A 145 6.28 8.26 0.95
CA LEU A 145 5.74 8.75 -0.32
C LEU A 145 4.22 8.61 -0.42
N LEU A 146 3.66 7.56 0.18
CA LEU A 146 2.21 7.35 0.25
C LEU A 146 1.54 8.29 1.26
N LEU A 147 2.19 8.55 2.40
CA LEU A 147 1.75 9.56 3.37
C LEU A 147 1.72 10.96 2.74
N ALA A 148 2.75 11.29 1.95
CA ALA A 148 2.78 12.53 1.19
C ALA A 148 1.62 12.61 0.19
N ASP A 149 1.35 11.53 -0.56
CA ASP A 149 0.22 11.46 -1.51
C ASP A 149 -1.15 11.53 -0.82
N ALA A 150 -1.25 11.06 0.42
CA ALA A 150 -2.46 11.19 1.23
C ALA A 150 -2.71 12.62 1.73
N GLY A 151 -1.72 13.51 1.60
CA GLY A 151 -1.82 14.92 1.97
C GLY A 151 -1.24 15.25 3.35
N LEU A 152 -0.25 14.50 3.84
CA LEU A 152 0.36 14.76 5.16
C LEU A 152 0.85 16.21 5.30
N ASP A 153 1.53 16.75 4.29
CA ASP A 153 2.03 18.13 4.40
C ASP A 153 0.89 19.14 4.27
N ALA A 154 -0.18 18.80 3.53
CA ALA A 154 -1.35 19.65 3.36
C ALA A 154 -2.18 19.74 4.66
N VAL A 155 -2.39 18.63 5.37
CA VAL A 155 -3.11 18.65 6.66
C VAL A 155 -2.34 19.43 7.71
N ARG A 156 -1.00 19.31 7.72
CA ARG A 156 -0.13 20.06 8.64
C ARG A 156 -0.14 21.57 8.38
N ARG A 157 -0.33 21.98 7.12
CA ARG A 157 -0.49 23.39 6.74
C ARG A 157 -1.94 23.90 6.87
N GLY A 158 -2.88 23.05 7.27
CA GLY A 158 -4.30 23.39 7.35
C GLY A 158 -4.97 23.56 5.99
N GLU A 159 -4.36 23.07 4.90
CA GLU A 159 -4.92 23.13 3.54
C GLU A 159 -6.01 22.08 3.30
N ILE A 160 -5.96 20.98 4.05
CA ILE A 160 -7.03 19.98 4.11
C ILE A 160 -7.42 19.72 5.56
N THR A 161 -8.67 19.33 5.79
CA THR A 161 -9.15 18.97 7.12
C THR A 161 -8.56 17.64 7.58
N LEU A 162 -8.50 17.43 8.90
CA LEU A 162 -8.14 16.14 9.50
C LEU A 162 -9.01 15.00 8.94
N ASP A 163 -10.32 15.18 8.84
CA ASP A 163 -11.24 14.19 8.26
C ASP A 163 -10.89 13.83 6.81
N THR A 164 -10.47 14.81 6.01
CA THR A 164 -10.04 14.58 4.63
C THR A 164 -8.78 13.74 4.60
N PHE A 165 -7.80 14.05 5.47
CA PHE A 165 -6.58 13.28 5.60
C PHE A 165 -6.84 11.85 6.07
N LEU A 166 -7.67 11.66 7.10
CA LEU A 166 -8.07 10.35 7.61
C LEU A 166 -8.72 9.48 6.53
N LEU A 167 -9.61 10.06 5.72
CA LEU A 167 -10.24 9.38 4.59
C LEU A 167 -9.24 9.06 3.48
N ASN A 168 -8.29 9.95 3.19
CA ASN A 168 -7.24 9.69 2.19
C ASN A 168 -6.34 8.53 2.60
N LEU A 169 -5.93 8.48 3.87
CA LEU A 169 -5.19 7.34 4.43
C LEU A 169 -6.01 6.04 4.31
N ALA A 170 -7.31 6.05 4.62
CA ALA A 170 -8.18 4.88 4.49
C ALA A 170 -8.39 4.40 3.04
N LYS A 171 -8.14 5.27 2.04
CA LYS A 171 -8.10 4.91 0.62
C LYS A 171 -6.76 4.31 0.18
N VAL A 172 -5.74 4.35 1.02
CA VAL A 172 -4.42 3.74 0.75
C VAL A 172 -4.28 2.41 1.48
N TRP A 173 -4.73 2.35 2.73
CA TRP A 173 -4.56 1.21 3.64
C TRP A 173 -5.92 0.64 4.06
N ALA A 174 -6.16 -0.62 3.71
CA ALA A 174 -7.46 -1.27 3.88
C ALA A 174 -7.82 -1.56 5.34
N GLY A 175 -6.83 -1.68 6.22
CA GLY A 175 -7.01 -1.86 7.65
C GLY A 175 -7.49 -0.60 8.38
N LEU A 176 -7.44 0.57 7.74
CA LEU A 176 -7.90 1.83 8.33
C LEU A 176 -9.42 2.05 8.09
N PRO A 177 -10.14 2.55 9.10
CA PRO A 177 -11.58 2.80 8.99
C PRO A 177 -11.89 4.11 8.25
N THR A 178 -13.04 4.13 7.59
CA THR A 178 -13.75 5.35 7.14
C THR A 178 -14.66 5.86 8.27
N PRO A 179 -15.32 7.05 8.13
CA PRO A 179 -16.30 7.53 9.12
C PRO A 179 -17.43 6.55 9.42
N SER A 180 -17.71 5.61 8.52
CA SER A 180 -18.68 4.53 8.77
C SER A 180 -18.18 3.42 9.71
N GLY A 181 -16.93 3.49 10.16
CA GLY A 181 -16.23 2.43 10.90
C GLY A 181 -15.78 1.24 10.04
N ARG A 182 -16.13 1.21 8.74
CA ARG A 182 -15.73 0.14 7.80
C ARG A 182 -14.50 0.56 7.00
N SER A 183 -13.74 -0.43 6.53
CA SER A 183 -12.71 -0.23 5.51
C SER A 183 -13.29 0.43 4.27
N TYR A 184 -12.53 1.30 3.61
CA TYR A 184 -12.90 1.83 2.29
C TYR A 184 -13.13 0.70 1.28
N TYR A 185 -12.42 -0.41 1.44
CA TYR A 185 -12.51 -1.59 0.58
C TYR A 185 -13.45 -2.67 1.12
N HIS A 186 -14.36 -2.34 2.02
CA HIS A 186 -15.28 -3.32 2.59
C HIS A 186 -16.06 -4.04 1.49
N GLY A 187 -16.11 -5.38 1.57
CA GLY A 187 -16.76 -6.24 0.55
C GLY A 187 -15.85 -6.63 -0.61
N VAL A 188 -14.65 -6.06 -0.71
CA VAL A 188 -13.62 -6.44 -1.68
C VAL A 188 -12.61 -7.35 -0.99
N ALA A 189 -12.40 -8.55 -1.53
CA ALA A 189 -11.34 -9.48 -1.09
C ALA A 189 -11.26 -9.71 0.44
N GLY A 190 -12.40 -9.63 1.14
CA GLY A 190 -12.47 -9.82 2.59
C GLY A 190 -11.91 -8.67 3.44
N ASN A 191 -11.59 -7.51 2.86
CA ASN A 191 -11.03 -6.37 3.59
C ASN A 191 -11.97 -5.86 4.70
N ARG A 192 -11.38 -5.56 5.86
CA ARG A 192 -12.05 -5.05 7.06
C ARG A 192 -11.17 -4.03 7.75
N ALA A 193 -11.80 -3.04 8.38
CA ALA A 193 -11.07 -2.13 9.27
C ALA A 193 -10.65 -2.91 10.52
N VAL A 194 -9.40 -2.70 10.95
CA VAL A 194 -8.82 -3.31 12.16
C VAL A 194 -8.95 -2.36 13.35
N LEU A 195 -8.90 -1.06 13.11
CA LEU A 195 -9.07 -0.02 14.12
C LEU A 195 -10.52 0.51 14.12
N SER A 196 -10.99 1.00 15.27
CA SER A 196 -12.23 1.79 15.33
C SER A 196 -11.99 3.21 14.82
N TYR A 197 -13.01 3.87 14.28
CA TYR A 197 -12.88 5.24 13.77
C TYR A 197 -12.40 6.20 14.87
N ASP A 198 -12.96 6.12 16.08
CA ASP A 198 -12.56 7.00 17.20
C ASP A 198 -11.09 6.79 17.61
N SER A 199 -10.65 5.53 17.75
CA SER A 199 -9.25 5.24 18.10
C SER A 199 -8.28 5.71 17.02
N TYR A 200 -8.69 5.61 15.76
CA TYR A 200 -7.92 6.04 14.61
C TYR A 200 -7.80 7.57 14.56
N THR A 201 -8.91 8.28 14.66
CA THR A 201 -8.94 9.75 14.65
C THR A 201 -8.13 10.33 15.81
N ASN A 202 -8.35 9.84 17.04
CA ASN A 202 -7.62 10.30 18.22
C ASN A 202 -6.10 10.07 18.09
N ALA A 203 -5.70 8.90 17.57
CA ALA A 203 -4.28 8.60 17.38
C ALA A 203 -3.63 9.52 16.34
N VAL A 204 -4.30 9.80 15.23
CA VAL A 204 -3.76 10.70 14.20
C VAL A 204 -3.71 12.14 14.69
N ASP A 205 -4.75 12.61 15.39
CA ASP A 205 -4.78 13.95 15.98
C ASP A 205 -3.62 14.16 16.96
N GLU A 206 -3.40 13.20 17.87
CA GLU A 206 -2.28 13.23 18.82
C GLU A 206 -0.91 13.22 18.12
N ILE A 207 -0.78 12.48 17.02
CA ILE A 207 0.47 12.41 16.24
C ILE A 207 0.75 13.71 15.50
N LEU A 208 -0.28 14.43 15.05
CA LEU A 208 -0.13 15.69 14.31
C LEU A 208 -0.02 16.92 15.23
N GLY A 209 -0.63 16.87 16.42
CA GLY A 209 -0.65 17.96 17.39
C GLY A 209 0.50 17.97 18.40
N GLY A 210 1.21 16.85 18.55
CA GLY A 210 2.40 16.71 19.41
C GLY A 210 3.71 16.98 18.70
#